data_AF-A0A7V3H796-F1
#
_entry.id   AF-A0A7V3H796-F1
#
_cell.length_a   1.000
_cell.length_b   1.000
_cell.length_c   1.000
_cell.angle_alpha   90.00
_cell.angle_beta   90.00
_cell.angle_gamma   90.00
#
_symmetry.space_group_name_H-M   'P 1'
#
loop_
_entity.id
_entity.type
_entity.pdbx_description
1 polymer ?
#
loop_
_entity_poly.entity_id
_entity_poly.type
_entity_poly.pdbx_seq_one_letter_code
_entity_poly.pdbx_strand_id
1 'polypeptide(L)'
;MQKEGYKKVKRMTPFMRINHWVVAICMVAAVVTGLYIGHPYYQTFIADPAVDKYVMAWNRWVHFMAAIIFDVSSIVVAYLYFFSRFEKAYKKLIPTPGNIKEFFAVLINLLTLNRNKSFDSSHGDSFNAVYFFVFHLMLLWMLLTGLQLYVHGLASGESSIGAWWPWMLHVATDWTIPVSGGTLMDVRISHHTTMWYI
;
A
#
# COMPACT_ATOMS: atom_id res chain seq x y z
N MET A 1 49.16 -1.88 -6.49
CA MET A 1 47.85 -1.29 -6.15
C MET A 1 46.87 -2.43 -5.91
N GLN A 2 46.51 -2.71 -4.65
CA GLN A 2 45.39 -3.60 -4.35
C GLN A 2 44.12 -2.96 -4.92
N LYS A 3 43.40 -3.67 -5.81
CA LYS A 3 42.02 -3.30 -6.13
C LYS A 3 41.26 -3.30 -4.81
N GLU A 4 40.73 -2.15 -4.41
CA GLU A 4 39.89 -2.05 -3.22
C GLU A 4 38.81 -3.14 -3.31
N GLY A 5 38.92 -4.15 -2.44
CA GLY A 5 38.01 -5.28 -2.44
C GLY A 5 36.62 -4.80 -2.06
N TYR A 6 35.62 -5.09 -2.90
CA TYR A 6 34.23 -4.73 -2.64
C TYR A 6 33.77 -5.31 -1.28
N LYS A 7 33.59 -4.45 -0.27
CA LYS A 7 33.09 -4.85 1.05
C LYS A 7 31.56 -4.90 1.02
N LYS A 8 30.99 -6.11 1.06
CA LYS A 8 29.53 -6.30 1.18
C LYS A 8 29.05 -5.80 2.56
N VAL A 9 28.19 -4.78 2.57
CA VAL A 9 27.48 -4.32 3.76
C VAL A 9 26.03 -4.80 3.70
N LYS A 10 25.61 -5.60 4.68
CA LYS A 10 24.24 -6.13 4.75
C LYS A 10 23.29 -5.07 5.30
N ARG A 11 22.45 -4.48 4.43
CA ARG A 11 21.45 -3.47 4.82
C ARG A 11 20.07 -4.03 5.18
N MET A 12 19.68 -5.18 4.63
CA MET A 12 18.37 -5.79 4.85
C MET A 12 18.47 -7.31 5.01
N THR A 13 17.59 -7.88 5.83
CA THR A 13 17.48 -9.33 6.01
C THR A 13 16.82 -9.99 4.80
N PRO A 14 17.03 -11.31 4.56
CA PRO A 14 16.32 -12.03 3.51
C PRO A 14 14.80 -11.94 3.66
N PHE A 15 14.29 -12.02 4.88
CA PHE A 15 12.86 -11.90 5.17
C PHE A 15 12.28 -10.56 4.70
N MET A 16 12.91 -9.43 5.03
CA MET A 16 12.44 -8.10 4.60
C MET A 16 12.41 -7.97 3.08
N ARG A 17 13.39 -8.57 2.38
CA ARG A 17 13.44 -8.57 0.91
C ARG A 17 12.31 -9.39 0.30
N ILE A 18 12.04 -10.58 0.85
CA ILE A 18 10.94 -11.44 0.40
C ILE A 18 9.61 -10.72 0.63
N ASN A 19 9.39 -10.18 1.83
CA ASN A 19 8.17 -9.43 2.14
C ASN A 19 7.98 -8.23 1.20
N HIS A 20 9.04 -7.48 0.90
CA HIS A 20 8.98 -6.37 -0.04
C HIS A 20 8.52 -6.81 -1.45
N TRP A 21 9.07 -7.92 -1.97
CA TRP A 21 8.66 -8.42 -3.28
C TRP A 21 7.25 -8.99 -3.31
N VAL A 22 6.80 -9.66 -2.25
CA VAL A 22 5.41 -10.10 -2.11
C VAL A 22 4.46 -8.90 -2.17
N VAL A 23 4.76 -7.84 -1.39
CA VAL A 23 4.00 -6.58 -1.38
C VAL A 23 4.00 -5.92 -2.75
N ALA A 24 5.15 -5.84 -3.43
CA ALA A 24 5.24 -5.24 -4.77
C ALA A 24 4.41 -6.00 -5.81
N ILE A 25 4.44 -7.33 -5.80
CA ILE A 25 3.65 -8.16 -6.72
C ILE A 25 2.16 -8.01 -6.42
N CYS A 26 1.76 -8.01 -5.14
CA CYS A 26 0.36 -7.83 -4.76
C CYS A 26 -0.16 -6.45 -5.15
N MET A 27 0.65 -5.40 -4.98
CA MET A 27 0.32 -4.04 -5.41
C MET A 27 0.04 -3.99 -6.92
N VAL A 28 0.95 -4.54 -7.74
CA VAL A 28 0.74 -4.58 -9.20
C VAL A 28 -0.52 -5.37 -9.56
N ALA A 29 -0.73 -6.54 -8.96
CA ALA A 29 -1.92 -7.35 -9.20
C ALA A 29 -3.21 -6.61 -8.82
N ALA A 30 -3.23 -5.95 -7.65
CA ALA A 30 -4.36 -5.17 -7.18
C ALA A 30 -4.65 -3.97 -8.09
N VAL A 31 -3.63 -3.23 -8.55
CA VAL A 31 -3.81 -2.09 -9.47
C VAL A 31 -4.37 -2.56 -10.82
N VAL A 32 -3.76 -3.59 -11.44
CA VAL A 32 -4.20 -4.10 -12.75
C VAL A 32 -5.64 -4.59 -12.70
N THR A 33 -5.97 -5.41 -11.70
CA THR A 33 -7.34 -5.93 -11.53
C THR A 33 -8.32 -4.84 -11.08
N GLY A 34 -7.88 -3.87 -10.28
CA GLY A 34 -8.70 -2.75 -9.81
C GLY A 34 -9.10 -1.81 -10.94
N LEU A 35 -8.16 -1.48 -11.83
CA LEU A 35 -8.43 -0.74 -13.06
C LEU A 35 -9.44 -1.47 -13.94
N TYR A 36 -9.32 -2.80 -14.05
CA TYR A 36 -10.31 -3.61 -14.77
C TYR A 36 -11.69 -3.57 -14.13
N ILE A 37 -11.75 -3.66 -12.79
CA ILE A 37 -13.02 -3.60 -12.04
C ILE A 37 -13.72 -2.26 -12.22
N GLY A 38 -12.96 -1.17 -12.28
CA GLY A 38 -13.49 0.18 -12.51
C GLY A 38 -13.87 0.43 -13.97
N HIS A 39 -13.06 -0.05 -14.90
CA HIS A 39 -13.26 0.11 -16.34
C HIS A 39 -12.81 -1.15 -17.09
N PRO A 40 -13.71 -2.10 -17.38
CA PRO A 40 -13.36 -3.33 -18.08
C PRO A 40 -12.76 -3.06 -19.46
N TYR A 41 -11.47 -3.39 -19.65
CA TYR A 41 -10.71 -3.09 -20.88
C TYR A 41 -10.32 -4.33 -21.69
N TYR A 42 -10.70 -5.52 -21.23
CA TYR A 42 -10.60 -6.76 -22.01
C TYR A 42 -11.82 -7.65 -21.77
N GLN A 43 -12.22 -8.36 -22.81
CA GLN A 43 -13.25 -9.37 -22.70
C GLN A 43 -12.89 -10.51 -23.64
N THR A 44 -12.66 -11.68 -23.07
CA THR A 44 -12.49 -12.91 -23.84
C THR A 44 -13.85 -13.59 -24.01
N PHE A 45 -13.99 -14.42 -25.04
CA PHE A 45 -15.17 -15.28 -25.22
C PHE A 45 -16.49 -14.51 -25.40
N ILE A 46 -16.52 -13.40 -26.15
CA ILE A 46 -17.74 -12.59 -26.36
C ILE A 46 -18.90 -13.44 -26.91
N ALA A 47 -18.61 -14.43 -27.77
CA ALA A 47 -19.61 -15.30 -28.39
C ALA A 47 -20.19 -16.39 -27.47
N ASP A 48 -19.57 -16.67 -26.32
CA ASP A 48 -19.96 -17.83 -25.49
C ASP A 48 -21.16 -17.50 -24.57
N PRO A 49 -21.82 -18.48 -23.95
CA PRO A 49 -22.84 -18.23 -22.92
C PRO A 49 -22.27 -17.56 -21.67
N ALA A 50 -23.07 -16.76 -20.96
CA ALA A 50 -22.61 -16.06 -19.74
C ALA A 50 -22.23 -17.00 -18.59
N VAL A 51 -22.84 -18.19 -18.52
CA VAL A 51 -22.56 -19.20 -17.48
C VAL A 51 -21.12 -19.73 -17.55
N ASP A 52 -20.46 -19.61 -18.70
CA ASP A 52 -19.09 -20.06 -18.93
C ASP A 52 -18.07 -18.91 -18.79
N LYS A 53 -18.54 -17.68 -18.53
CA LYS A 53 -17.71 -16.47 -18.48
C LYS A 53 -17.54 -15.96 -17.05
N TYR A 54 -16.31 -16.05 -16.56
CA TYR A 54 -15.95 -15.60 -15.22
C TYR A 54 -14.86 -14.53 -15.21
N VAL A 55 -14.61 -13.83 -16.32
CA VAL A 55 -13.50 -12.86 -16.41
C VAL A 55 -13.56 -11.80 -15.31
N MET A 56 -14.71 -11.16 -15.10
CA MET A 56 -14.89 -10.19 -14.01
C MET A 56 -14.76 -10.84 -12.63
N ALA A 57 -15.29 -12.06 -12.46
CA ALA A 57 -15.19 -12.78 -11.20
C ALA A 57 -13.73 -13.13 -10.85
N TRP A 58 -12.93 -13.55 -11.82
CA TRP A 58 -11.50 -13.80 -11.65
C TRP A 58 -10.71 -12.54 -11.32
N ASN A 59 -11.00 -11.42 -11.98
CA ASN A 59 -10.37 -10.14 -11.63
C ASN A 59 -10.68 -9.74 -10.18
N ARG A 60 -11.95 -9.81 -9.78
CA ARG A 60 -12.36 -9.54 -8.39
C ARG A 60 -11.70 -10.49 -7.41
N TRP A 61 -11.64 -11.78 -7.73
CA TRP A 61 -11.02 -12.79 -6.88
C TRP A 61 -9.53 -12.51 -6.67
N VAL A 62 -8.77 -12.29 -7.75
CA VAL A 62 -7.35 -11.92 -7.68
C VAL A 62 -7.17 -10.61 -6.93
N HIS A 63 -8.00 -9.60 -7.19
CA HIS A 63 -7.96 -8.31 -6.50
C HIS A 63 -8.10 -8.48 -4.99
N PHE A 64 -9.12 -9.20 -4.52
CA PHE A 64 -9.37 -9.40 -3.09
C PHE A 64 -8.28 -10.23 -2.42
N MET A 65 -7.78 -11.28 -3.08
CA MET A 65 -6.68 -12.08 -2.53
C MET A 65 -5.37 -11.28 -2.44
N ALA A 66 -5.02 -10.54 -3.49
CA ALA A 66 -3.85 -9.67 -3.49
C ALA A 66 -3.96 -8.56 -2.45
N ALA A 67 -5.13 -7.93 -2.32
CA ALA A 67 -5.39 -6.88 -1.34
C ALA A 67 -5.23 -7.40 0.10
N ILE A 68 -5.84 -8.54 0.45
CA ILE A 68 -5.71 -9.09 1.82
C ILE A 68 -4.26 -9.46 2.15
N ILE A 69 -3.51 -10.07 1.23
CA ILE A 69 -2.09 -10.38 1.44
C ILE A 69 -1.30 -9.08 1.64
N PHE A 70 -1.56 -8.08 0.80
CA PHE A 70 -0.93 -6.77 0.86
C PHE A 70 -1.23 -6.03 2.18
N ASP A 71 -2.48 -6.09 2.65
CA ASP A 71 -2.95 -5.46 3.89
C ASP A 71 -2.26 -6.08 5.12
N VAL A 72 -2.22 -7.42 5.20
CA VAL A 72 -1.55 -8.12 6.31
C VAL A 72 -0.06 -7.77 6.34
N SER A 73 0.62 -7.78 5.18
CA SER A 73 2.02 -7.37 5.10
C SER A 73 2.22 -5.90 5.48
N SER A 74 1.30 -5.01 5.10
CA SER A 74 1.38 -3.57 5.42
C SER A 74 1.20 -3.30 6.92
N ILE A 75 0.33 -4.06 7.61
CA ILE A 75 0.19 -4.00 9.07
C ILE A 75 1.49 -4.41 9.77
N VAL A 76 2.16 -5.47 9.29
CA VAL A 76 3.47 -5.88 9.82
C VAL A 76 4.52 -4.79 9.62
N VAL A 77 4.54 -4.15 8.45
CA VAL A 77 5.46 -3.05 8.16
C VAL A 77 5.18 -1.83 9.04
N ALA A 78 3.91 -1.47 9.25
CA ALA A 78 3.51 -0.40 10.17
C ALA A 78 3.97 -0.70 11.61
N TYR A 79 3.79 -1.92 12.09
CA TYR A 79 4.30 -2.34 13.40
C TYR A 79 5.82 -2.16 13.49
N LEU A 80 6.58 -2.64 12.50
CA LEU A 80 8.03 -2.49 12.49
C LEU A 80 8.46 -1.01 12.40
N TYR A 81 7.71 -0.16 11.70
CA TYR A 81 8.02 1.27 11.58
C TYR A 81 8.02 2.00 12.93
N PHE A 82 7.08 1.67 13.82
CA PHE A 82 6.97 2.30 15.14
C PHE A 82 7.78 1.58 16.23
N PHE A 83 7.89 0.25 16.16
CA PHE A 83 8.45 -0.58 17.24
C PHE A 83 9.82 -1.18 16.94
N SER A 84 10.45 -0.84 15.81
CA SER A 84 11.83 -1.28 15.52
C SER A 84 12.82 -0.82 16.59
N ARG A 85 13.68 -1.75 17.02
CA ARG A 85 14.76 -1.49 17.98
C ARG A 85 16.02 -0.90 17.33
N PHE A 86 16.14 -1.00 16.01
CA PHE A 86 17.34 -0.58 15.26
C PHE A 86 17.22 0.85 14.75
N GLU A 87 16.05 1.19 14.19
CA GLU A 87 15.80 2.46 13.50
C GLU A 87 14.46 3.01 13.96
N LYS A 88 14.45 4.26 14.39
CA LYS A 88 13.22 4.94 14.83
C LYS A 88 12.80 5.97 13.78
N ALA A 89 12.37 5.48 12.62
CA ALA A 89 12.04 6.31 11.46
C ALA A 89 10.99 7.39 11.78
N TYR A 90 10.03 7.10 12.66
CA TYR A 90 9.02 8.08 13.08
C TYR A 90 9.62 9.36 13.71
N LYS A 91 10.82 9.30 14.32
CA LYS A 91 11.48 10.50 14.86
C LYS A 91 11.94 11.48 13.78
N LYS A 92 12.17 10.97 12.56
CA LYS A 92 12.53 11.78 11.40
C LYS A 92 11.33 12.53 10.81
N LEU A 93 10.10 12.16 11.19
CA LEU A 93 8.86 12.87 10.82
C LEU A 93 8.67 14.18 11.59
N ILE A 94 9.28 14.31 12.77
CA ILE A 94 9.14 15.51 13.61
C ILE A 94 9.89 16.66 12.91
N PRO A 95 9.24 17.82 12.64
CA PRO A 95 9.81 18.94 11.91
C PRO A 95 10.80 19.74 12.75
N THR A 96 11.87 19.09 13.22
CA THR A 96 12.98 19.74 13.90
C THR A 96 13.85 20.49 12.87
N PRO A 97 14.56 21.56 13.25
CA PRO A 97 15.45 22.28 12.33
C PRO A 97 16.48 21.37 11.65
N GLY A 98 16.98 20.36 12.35
CA GLY A 98 17.90 19.36 11.81
C GLY A 98 17.27 18.47 10.75
N ASN A 99 16.06 17.94 11.02
CA ASN A 99 15.35 17.09 10.05
C ASN A 99 14.90 17.89 8.83
N ILE A 100 14.46 19.14 8.98
CA ILE A 100 14.09 19.99 7.85
C ILE A 100 15.33 20.26 6.97
N LYS A 101 16.47 20.58 7.59
CA LYS A 101 17.72 20.78 6.84
C LYS A 101 18.17 19.52 6.11
N GLU A 102 18.08 18.36 6.76
CA GLU A 102 18.38 17.06 6.15
C GLU A 102 17.42 16.75 4.98
N PHE A 103 16.12 16.99 5.15
CA PHE A 103 15.11 16.79 4.12
C PHE A 103 15.44 17.57 2.84
N PHE A 104 15.74 18.86 2.96
CA PHE A 104 16.10 19.69 1.80
C PHE A 104 17.48 19.32 1.24
N ALA A 105 18.44 18.91 2.07
CA ALA A 105 19.73 18.41 1.60
C ALA A 105 19.56 17.16 0.72
N VAL A 106 18.72 16.20 1.15
CA VAL A 106 18.39 15.00 0.37
C VAL A 106 17.65 15.37 -0.91
N LEU A 107 16.64 16.25 -0.83
CA LEU A 107 15.89 16.71 -2.00
C LEU A 107 16.81 17.34 -3.06
N ILE A 108 17.69 18.26 -2.66
CA ILE A 108 18.65 18.89 -3.58
C ILE A 108 19.61 17.84 -4.16
N ASN A 109 20.07 16.89 -3.35
CA ASN A 109 20.91 15.80 -3.83
C ASN A 109 20.19 14.93 -4.89
N LEU A 110 18.91 14.62 -4.69
CA LEU A 110 18.11 13.87 -5.66
C LEU A 110 17.90 14.67 -6.95
N LEU A 111 17.52 15.94 -6.85
CA LEU A 111 17.33 16.85 -8.00
C LEU A 111 18.63 17.08 -8.80
N THR A 112 19.77 17.02 -8.13
CA THR A 112 21.10 17.16 -8.76
C THR A 112 21.72 15.82 -9.17
N LEU A 113 20.96 14.72 -9.11
CA LEU A 113 21.39 13.37 -9.49
C LEU A 113 22.65 12.89 -8.72
N ASN A 114 22.61 13.03 -7.40
CA ASN A 114 23.66 12.63 -6.46
C ASN A 114 24.99 13.41 -6.56
N ARG A 115 24.97 14.63 -7.11
CA ARG A 115 26.17 15.47 -7.21
C ARG A 115 26.58 16.15 -5.91
N ASN A 116 25.65 16.31 -4.95
CA ASN A 116 25.92 17.01 -3.70
C ASN A 116 25.47 16.18 -2.49
N LYS A 117 26.39 15.40 -1.92
CA LYS A 117 26.12 14.63 -0.70
C LYS A 117 26.51 15.43 0.54
N SER A 118 25.55 16.18 1.08
CA SER A 118 25.71 16.98 2.31
C SER A 118 24.96 16.42 3.53
N PHE A 119 24.66 15.12 3.55
CA PHE A 119 23.92 14.44 4.62
C PHE A 119 24.46 13.02 4.88
N ASP A 120 24.16 12.48 6.07
CA ASP A 120 24.51 11.10 6.43
C ASP A 120 23.50 10.11 5.82
N SER A 121 24.00 9.07 5.17
CA SER A 121 23.20 8.01 4.51
C SER A 121 23.41 6.64 5.16
N SER A 122 23.92 6.63 6.39
CA SER A 122 24.10 5.40 7.17
C SER A 122 22.76 4.85 7.64
N HIS A 123 21.85 5.76 8.01
CA HIS A 123 20.50 5.49 8.50
C HIS A 123 19.44 6.08 7.55
N GLY A 124 18.16 5.82 7.83
CA GLY A 124 17.06 6.41 7.07
C GLY A 124 17.02 7.93 7.23
N ASP A 125 17.01 8.67 6.13
CA ASP A 125 16.88 10.12 6.12
C ASP A 125 15.42 10.60 6.26
N SER A 126 15.25 11.86 6.64
CA SER A 126 13.95 12.52 6.80
C SER A 126 13.12 12.59 5.51
N PHE A 127 13.73 12.71 4.34
CA PHE A 127 13.01 12.73 3.08
C PHE A 127 12.31 11.40 2.82
N ASN A 128 13.06 10.30 2.89
CA ASN A 128 12.51 8.96 2.77
C ASN A 128 11.49 8.65 3.87
N ALA A 129 11.73 9.08 5.12
CA ALA A 129 10.79 8.86 6.22
C ALA A 129 9.42 9.51 5.96
N VAL A 130 9.41 10.75 5.46
CA VAL A 130 8.17 11.49 5.15
C VAL A 130 7.41 10.84 4.01
N TYR A 131 8.06 10.55 2.88
CA TYR A 131 7.40 9.90 1.74
C TYR A 131 6.89 8.50 2.10
N PHE A 132 7.69 7.73 2.84
CA PHE A 132 7.27 6.43 3.33
C PHE A 132 6.02 6.55 4.21
N PHE A 133 5.97 7.53 5.12
CA PHE A 133 4.82 7.73 5.99
C PHE A 133 3.56 8.15 5.22
N VAL A 134 3.67 9.14 4.33
CA VAL A 134 2.54 9.59 3.49
C VAL A 134 2.00 8.45 2.62
N PHE A 135 2.90 7.70 1.97
CA PHE A 135 2.53 6.53 1.18
C PHE A 135 1.75 5.50 2.02
N HIS A 136 2.21 5.18 3.23
CA HIS A 136 1.52 4.22 4.10
C HIS A 136 0.18 4.75 4.65
N LEU A 137 0.01 6.06 4.84
CA LEU A 137 -1.29 6.64 5.17
C LEU A 137 -2.29 6.45 4.03
N MET A 138 -1.84 6.59 2.79
CA MET A 138 -2.67 6.36 1.60
C MET A 138 -3.01 4.88 1.44
N LEU A 139 -2.07 3.97 1.71
CA LEU A 139 -2.35 2.52 1.76
C LEU A 139 -3.35 2.17 2.86
N LEU A 140 -3.25 2.80 4.04
CA LEU A 140 -4.24 2.62 5.11
C LEU A 140 -5.63 3.07 4.66
N TRP A 141 -5.72 4.20 3.94
CA TRP A 141 -6.98 4.66 3.36
C TRP A 141 -7.53 3.69 2.30
N MET A 142 -6.66 3.14 1.45
CA MET A 142 -7.04 2.09 0.48
C MET A 142 -7.58 0.83 1.16
N LEU A 143 -6.95 0.38 2.25
CA LEU A 143 -7.40 -0.76 3.04
C LEU A 143 -8.82 -0.50 3.58
N LEU A 144 -9.05 0.66 4.20
CA LEU A 144 -10.33 0.99 4.83
C LEU A 144 -11.46 1.11 3.79
N THR A 145 -11.21 1.83 2.69
CA THR A 145 -12.19 1.99 1.61
C THR A 145 -12.42 0.67 0.86
N GLY A 146 -11.37 -0.12 0.64
CA GLY A 146 -11.46 -1.45 0.01
C GLY A 146 -12.27 -2.43 0.84
N LEU A 147 -12.02 -2.48 2.16
CA LEU A 147 -12.79 -3.30 3.10
C LEU A 147 -14.26 -2.84 3.21
N GLN A 148 -14.53 -1.53 3.11
CA GLN A 148 -15.92 -1.04 3.05
C GLN A 148 -16.66 -1.57 1.81
N LEU A 149 -16.00 -1.54 0.65
CA LEU A 149 -16.58 -2.07 -0.58
C LEU A 149 -16.72 -3.60 -0.55
N TYR A 150 -15.81 -4.28 0.15
CA TYR A 150 -15.86 -5.72 0.37
C TYR A 150 -17.04 -6.12 1.25
N VAL A 151 -17.20 -5.50 2.43
CA VAL A 151 -18.28 -5.84 3.38
C VAL A 151 -19.65 -5.51 2.81
N HIS A 152 -19.78 -4.46 1.99
CA HIS A 152 -21.02 -4.16 1.28
C HIS A 152 -21.47 -5.31 0.37
N GLY A 153 -20.53 -6.09 -0.18
CA GLY A 153 -20.84 -7.29 -0.96
C GLY A 153 -21.39 -8.47 -0.13
N LEU A 154 -21.29 -8.42 1.20
CA LEU A 154 -21.76 -9.44 2.13
C LEU A 154 -23.12 -9.04 2.73
N ALA A 155 -24.10 -8.75 1.86
CA ALA A 155 -25.41 -8.24 2.26
C ALA A 155 -26.21 -9.16 3.21
N SER A 156 -25.89 -10.46 3.25
CA SER A 156 -26.48 -11.41 4.21
C SER A 156 -26.03 -11.17 5.65
N GLY A 157 -24.97 -10.38 5.88
CA GLY A 157 -24.31 -10.26 7.17
C GLY A 157 -23.48 -11.48 7.55
N GLU A 158 -23.35 -12.47 6.65
CA GLU A 158 -22.66 -13.73 6.89
C GLU A 158 -21.42 -13.86 6.00
N SER A 159 -20.37 -14.43 6.56
CA SER A 159 -19.15 -14.80 5.83
C SER A 159 -18.84 -16.28 6.03
N SER A 160 -17.90 -16.83 5.25
CA SER A 160 -17.45 -18.23 5.40
C SER A 160 -16.84 -18.55 6.78
N ILE A 161 -16.47 -17.51 7.54
CA ILE A 161 -15.92 -17.63 8.90
C ILE A 161 -16.89 -17.14 9.98
N GLY A 162 -18.14 -16.81 9.60
CA GLY A 162 -19.22 -16.37 10.49
C GLY A 162 -19.53 -14.86 10.44
N ALA A 163 -20.63 -14.47 11.07
CA ALA A 163 -21.14 -13.09 11.12
C ALA A 163 -20.22 -12.08 11.84
N TRP A 164 -19.29 -12.54 12.68
CA TRP A 164 -18.38 -11.65 13.42
C TRP A 164 -17.47 -10.85 12.48
N TRP A 165 -17.12 -11.42 11.32
CA TRP A 165 -16.22 -10.77 10.37
C TRP A 165 -16.89 -9.57 9.69
N PRO A 166 -18.06 -9.71 9.03
CA PRO A 166 -18.81 -8.55 8.52
C PRO A 166 -19.12 -7.52 9.60
N TRP A 167 -19.52 -7.95 10.80
CA TRP A 167 -19.76 -7.06 11.92
C TRP A 167 -18.54 -6.20 12.27
N MET A 168 -17.37 -6.82 12.38
CA MET A 168 -16.13 -6.09 12.69
C MET A 168 -15.74 -5.13 11.56
N LEU A 169 -15.94 -5.52 10.30
CA LEU A 169 -15.68 -4.64 9.16
C LEU A 169 -16.57 -3.41 9.21
N HIS A 170 -17.89 -3.57 9.42
CA HIS A 170 -18.80 -2.43 9.58
C HIS A 170 -18.34 -1.45 10.66
N VAL A 171 -17.94 -1.95 11.84
CA VAL A 171 -17.39 -1.11 12.91
C VAL A 171 -16.13 -0.37 12.46
N ALA A 172 -15.25 -1.05 11.72
CA ALA A 172 -13.99 -0.48 11.28
C ALA A 172 -14.10 0.48 10.09
N THR A 173 -15.12 0.35 9.23
CA THR A 173 -15.13 1.01 7.91
C THR A 173 -16.39 1.81 7.58
N ASP A 174 -17.51 1.69 8.30
CA ASP A 174 -18.75 2.42 7.93
C ASP A 174 -18.58 3.94 7.96
N TRP A 175 -17.71 4.47 8.83
CA TRP A 175 -17.37 5.89 8.88
C TRP A 175 -16.69 6.41 7.60
N THR A 176 -16.14 5.51 6.76
CA THR A 176 -15.56 5.90 5.46
C THR A 176 -16.63 6.41 4.49
N ILE A 177 -17.91 6.00 4.65
CA ILE A 177 -19.02 6.47 3.83
C ILE A 177 -19.19 8.00 3.94
N PRO A 178 -19.48 8.58 5.12
CA PRO A 178 -19.64 10.03 5.26
C PRO A 178 -18.35 10.80 4.95
N VAL A 179 -17.17 10.23 5.25
CA VAL A 179 -15.88 10.88 4.95
C VAL A 179 -15.61 10.97 3.44
N SER A 180 -16.05 9.98 2.67
CA SER A 180 -15.81 9.96 1.22
C SER A 180 -16.81 10.82 0.43
N GLY A 181 -17.98 11.12 0.98
CA GLY A 181 -19.03 11.89 0.29
C GLY A 181 -20.46 11.51 0.67
N GLY A 182 -20.66 10.43 1.43
CA GLY A 182 -21.95 10.01 1.97
C GLY A 182 -22.56 8.79 1.27
N THR A 183 -22.00 8.34 0.15
CA THR A 183 -22.47 7.14 -0.57
C THR A 183 -21.36 6.12 -0.80
N LEU A 184 -21.75 4.88 -1.09
CA LEU A 184 -20.81 3.82 -1.47
C LEU A 184 -20.15 4.09 -2.84
N MET A 185 -20.80 4.87 -3.71
CA MET A 185 -20.17 5.33 -4.95
C MET A 185 -19.02 6.29 -4.63
N ASP A 186 -19.20 7.18 -3.66
CA ASP A 186 -18.13 8.10 -3.26
C ASP A 186 -16.94 7.35 -2.65
N VAL A 187 -17.18 6.30 -1.86
CA VAL A 187 -16.13 5.39 -1.36
C VAL A 187 -15.39 4.73 -2.53
N ARG A 188 -16.11 4.26 -3.55
CA ARG A 188 -15.50 3.68 -4.77
C ARG A 188 -14.64 4.69 -5.52
N ILE A 189 -15.13 5.91 -5.72
CA ILE A 189 -14.37 6.98 -6.38
C ILE A 189 -13.13 7.31 -5.55
N SER A 190 -13.27 7.47 -4.24
CA SER A 190 -12.17 7.74 -3.32
C SER A 190 -11.09 6.65 -3.36
N HIS A 191 -11.49 5.38 -3.36
CA HIS A 191 -10.58 4.24 -3.52
C HIS A 191 -9.84 4.31 -4.87
N HIS A 192 -10.57 4.52 -5.97
CA HIS A 192 -9.98 4.58 -7.30
C HIS A 192 -9.06 5.80 -7.48
N THR A 193 -9.41 6.95 -6.93
CA THR A 193 -8.59 8.17 -6.98
C THR A 193 -7.34 8.02 -6.12
N THR A 194 -7.45 7.40 -4.95
CA THR A 194 -6.29 7.16 -4.08
C THR A 194 -5.29 6.23 -4.75
N MET A 195 -5.75 5.20 -5.47
CA MET A 195 -4.88 4.34 -6.28
C MET A 195 -4.02 5.14 -7.27
N TRP A 196 -4.54 6.18 -7.91
CA TRP A 196 -3.76 7.02 -8.83
C TRP A 196 -2.70 7.88 -8.15
N TYR A 197 -2.88 8.21 -6.87
CA TYR A 197 -1.90 8.98 -6.12
C TYR A 197 -0.77 8.10 -5.55
N ILE A 198 -1.01 6.80 -5.40
CA ILE A 198 -0.07 5.78 -4.92
C ILE A 198 0.87 5.37 -6.05
#